data_AF-A0A6P0XV29-F1
#
_entry.id   AF-A0A6P0XV29-F1
#
_cell.length_a   1.000
_cell.length_b   1.000
_cell.length_c   1.000
_cell.angle_alpha   90.00
_cell.angle_beta   90.00
_cell.angle_gamma   90.00
#
_symmetry.space_group_name_H-M   'P 1'
#
loop_
_entity.id
_entity.type
_entity.pdbx_description
1 polymer ?
#
loop_
_entity_poly.entity_id
_entity_poly.type
_entity_poly.pdbx_seq_one_letter_code
_entity_poly.pdbx_strand_id
1 'polypeptide(L)' 'MKIAILSTEPTLYSTRKLVEAGEKLGHEVKVIDYLRCYMNIASMKPQVIYKGEPLEGFDAIIPRIGASKALYGTDVVR' A
#
# COMPACT_ATOMS: atom_id res chain seq x y z
N MET A 1 8.92 9.92 -8.03
CA MET A 1 8.30 9.66 -6.71
C MET A 1 8.23 8.17 -6.48
N LYS A 2 8.30 7.74 -5.22
CA LYS A 2 8.04 6.37 -4.77
C LYS A 2 6.59 6.27 -4.35
N ILE A 3 5.81 5.48 -5.07
CA ILE A 3 4.36 5.31 -4.85
C ILE A 3 4.08 3.89 -4.39
N ALA A 4 3.37 3.74 -3.28
CA ALA A 4 2.84 2.45 -2.85
C ALA A 4 1.38 2.30 -3.28
N ILE A 5 1.03 1.19 -3.92
CA ILE A 5 -0.36 0.82 -4.19
C ILE A 5 -0.76 -0.29 -3.22
N LEU A 6 -1.67 0.00 -2.30
CA LEU A 6 -2.20 -1.01 -1.38
C LEU A 6 -3.23 -1.87 -2.11
N SER A 7 -2.88 -3.12 -2.41
CA SER A 7 -3.70 -4.03 -3.20
C SER A 7 -3.34 -5.47 -2.88
N THR A 8 -4.36 -6.32 -2.67
CA THR A 8 -4.16 -7.76 -2.39
C THR A 8 -3.56 -8.53 -3.56
N GLU A 9 -3.77 -8.06 -4.79
CA GLU A 9 -3.42 -8.79 -6.01
C GLU A 9 -2.82 -7.82 -7.05
N PRO A 10 -1.53 -7.95 -7.39
CA PRO A 10 -0.89 -7.13 -8.41
C PRO A 10 -1.39 -7.42 -9.82
N THR A 11 -1.90 -8.62 -10.09
CA THR A 11 -2.32 -9.02 -11.45
C THR A 11 -3.67 -8.45 -11.88
N LEU A 12 -4.45 -7.87 -10.95
CA LEU A 12 -5.74 -7.24 -11.26
C LEU A 12 -5.58 -6.09 -12.24
N TYR A 13 -6.51 -6.00 -13.19
CA TYR A 13 -6.47 -5.01 -14.27
C TYR A 13 -6.25 -3.58 -13.75
N SER A 14 -7.02 -3.17 -12.74
CA SER A 14 -6.91 -1.82 -12.15
C SER A 14 -5.55 -1.58 -11.50
N THR A 15 -5.05 -2.53 -10.72
CA THR A 15 -3.72 -2.45 -10.10
C THR A 15 -2.62 -2.34 -11.16
N ARG A 16 -2.65 -3.19 -12.19
CA ARG A 16 -1.68 -3.13 -13.29
C ARG A 16 -1.72 -1.79 -14.02
N LYS A 17 -2.92 -1.26 -14.30
CA LYS A 17 -3.07 0.03 -14.98
C LYS A 17 -2.52 1.19 -14.16
N LEU A 18 -2.67 1.15 -12.84
CA LEU A 18 -2.07 2.16 -11.96
C LEU A 18 -0.54 2.08 -11.94
N VAL A 19 0.02 0.87 -11.93
CA VAL A 19 1.47 0.65 -12.05
C VAL A 19 1.99 1.19 -13.38
N GLU A 20 1.39 0.76 -14.50
CA GLU A 20 1.76 1.22 -15.85
C GLU A 20 1.69 2.75 -15.97
N ALA A 21 0.65 3.38 -15.40
CA ALA A 21 0.49 4.83 -15.45
C ALA A 21 1.57 5.56 -14.64
N GLY A 22 1.89 5.08 -13.43
CA GLY A 22 2.95 5.67 -12.61
C GLY A 22 4.34 5.49 -13.23
N GLU A 23 4.63 4.31 -13.77
CA GLU A 23 5.90 4.02 -14.47
C GLU A 23 6.06 4.89 -15.71
N LYS A 24 5.00 5.09 -16.50
CA LYS A 24 5.00 5.99 -17.67
C LYS A 24 5.30 7.46 -17.30
N LEU A 25 4.95 7.87 -16.09
CA LEU A 25 5.25 9.20 -15.56
C LEU A 25 6.63 9.26 -14.87
N GLY A 26 7.43 8.19 -14.94
CA GLY A 26 8.75 8.12 -14.33
C GLY A 26 8.73 7.95 -12.81
N HIS A 27 7.66 7.39 -12.25
CA HIS A 27 7.57 7.08 -10.81
C HIS A 27 7.96 5.63 -10.53
N GLU A 28 8.58 5.40 -9.38
CA GLU A 28 8.81 4.05 -8.86
C GLU A 28 7.52 3.60 -8.17
N VAL A 29 6.86 2.59 -8.72
CA VAL A 29 5.58 2.10 -8.17
C VAL A 29 5.77 0.71 -7.58
N LYS A 30 5.33 0.51 -6.34
CA LYS A 30 5.33 -0.79 -5.66
C LYS A 30 3.92 -1.18 -5.24
N VAL A 31 3.52 -2.40 -5.59
CA VAL A 31 2.27 -2.98 -5.10
C VAL A 31 2.53 -3.69 -3.78
N ILE A 32 1.72 -3.36 -2.78
CA ILE A 32 1.86 -3.85 -1.41
C ILE A 32 0.56 -4.54 -1.03
N ASP A 33 0.68 -5.82 -0.67
CA ASP A 33 -0.44 -6.58 -0.13
C ASP A 33 -0.73 -6.11 1.29
N TYR A 34 -1.74 -5.24 1.42
CA TYR A 34 -2.12 -4.65 2.70
C TYR A 34 -2.56 -5.70 3.72
N LEU A 35 -3.00 -6.90 3.31
CA LEU A 35 -3.37 -7.98 4.24
C LEU A 35 -2.15 -8.61 4.93
N ARG A 36 -0.95 -8.37 4.41
CA ARG A 36 0.32 -8.80 5.03
C ARG A 36 1.02 -7.69 5.78
N CYS A 37 0.43 -6.49 5.81
CA CYS A 37 0.87 -5.46 6.71
C CYS A 37 0.50 -5.86 8.15
N TYR A 38 1.19 -5.30 9.12
CA TYR A 38 0.80 -5.37 10.52
C TYR A 38 1.06 -4.02 11.15
N MET A 39 0.14 -3.61 12.02
CA MET A 39 0.19 -2.31 12.66
C MET A 39 0.78 -2.49 14.05
N ASN A 40 1.83 -1.73 14.34
CA ASN A 40 2.22 -1.45 15.71
C ASN A 40 1.33 -0.31 16.22
N ILE A 41 0.46 -0.60 17.19
CA ILE A 41 -0.53 0.35 17.74
C ILE A 41 0.04 1.07 18.98
N ALA A 42 1.37 1.07 19.16
CA ALA A 42 2.01 1.80 20.25
C ALA A 42 1.66 3.30 20.15
N SER A 43 1.10 3.86 21.23
CA SER A 43 0.52 5.21 21.25
C SER A 43 1.48 6.34 20.87
N MET A 44 2.80 6.11 20.95
CA MET A 44 3.81 7.13 20.67
C MET A 44 4.28 7.15 19.21
N LYS A 45 4.25 6.00 18.53
CA LYS A 45 4.79 5.86 17.17
C LYS A 45 4.10 4.70 16.45
N PRO A 46 2.84 4.89 16.02
CA PRO A 46 2.17 3.87 15.23
C PRO A 46 2.97 3.64 13.95
N GLN A 47 3.20 2.38 13.60
CA GLN A 47 3.96 2.00 12.40
C GLN A 47 3.23 0.88 11.68
N VAL A 48 3.13 1.02 10.36
CA VAL A 48 2.74 -0.09 9.48
C VAL A 48 4.02 -0.82 9.11
N ILE A 49 4.05 -2.14 9.30
CA ILE A 49 5.21 -2.97 9.01
C ILE A 49 4.78 -3.98 7.93
N TYR A 50 5.63 -4.18 6.93
CA TYR A 50 5.42 -5.11 5.84
C TYR A 50 6.66 -6.01 5.69
N LYS A 51 6.47 -7.32 5.84
CA LYS A 51 7.56 -8.33 5.73
C LYS A 51 8.77 -8.06 6.63
N GLY A 52 8.57 -7.63 7.88
CA GLY A 52 9.68 -7.36 8.81
C GLY A 52 10.10 -5.90 8.86
N GLU A 53 9.80 -5.12 7.82
CA GLU A 53 10.32 -3.76 7.65
C GLU A 53 9.21 -2.71 7.75
N PRO A 54 9.45 -1.56 8.41
CA PRO A 54 8.51 -0.44 8.39
C PRO A 54 8.18 -0.02 6.95
N LEU A 55 6.91 0.25 6.70
CA LEU A 55 6.40 0.72 5.43
C LEU A 55 6.69 2.21 5.25
N GLU A 56 7.97 2.54 5.14
CA GLU A 56 8.49 3.91 5.07
C GLU A 56 9.14 4.21 3.71
N GLY A 57 9.35 5.50 3.41
CA GLY A 57 10.07 5.93 2.20
C GLY A 57 9.24 5.99 0.92
N PHE A 58 7.90 6.01 1.04
CA PHE A 58 6.98 6.32 -0.06
C PHE A 58 6.53 7.78 0.03
N ASP A 59 6.49 8.45 -1.13
CA ASP A 59 6.00 9.83 -1.26
C ASP A 59 4.46 9.87 -1.31
N ALA A 60 3.83 8.78 -1.77
CA ALA A 60 2.38 8.69 -1.90
C ALA A 60 1.89 7.23 -1.74
N ILE A 61 0.66 7.09 -1.23
CA ILE A 61 -0.04 5.81 -1.09
C ILE A 61 -1.37 5.89 -1.85
N ILE A 62 -1.63 4.89 -2.70
CA ILE A 62 -2.89 4.71 -3.41
C ILE A 62 -3.64 3.51 -2.80
N PRO A 63 -4.70 3.73 -2.00
CA PRO A 63 -5.45 2.66 -1.37
C PRO A 63 -6.41 1.99 -2.36
N ARG A 64 -6.09 0.77 -2.81
CA ARG A 64 -6.96 -0.08 -3.65
C ARG A 64 -7.53 -1.22 -2.81
N ILE A 65 -8.35 -0.85 -1.83
CA ILE A 65 -8.90 -1.76 -0.82
C ILE A 65 -10.17 -2.45 -1.35
N GLY A 66 -10.23 -3.78 -1.25
CA GLY A 66 -11.45 -4.52 -1.56
C GLY A 66 -12.55 -4.30 -0.51
N ALA A 67 -13.81 -4.17 -0.94
CA ALA A 67 -14.94 -3.86 -0.05
C ALA A 67 -15.07 -4.83 1.14
N SER A 68 -14.79 -6.12 0.95
CA SER A 68 -14.85 -7.15 2.00
C SER A 68 -13.79 -7.00 3.10
N LYS A 69 -12.78 -6.15 2.90
CA LYS A 69 -11.68 -5.90 3.83
C LYS A 69 -11.49 -4.40 4.09
N ALA A 70 -12.55 -3.61 3.93
CA ALA A 70 -12.52 -2.16 4.03
C ALA A 70 -11.97 -1.69 5.39
N LEU A 71 -12.50 -2.23 6.51
CA LEU A 71 -12.09 -1.82 7.86
C LEU A 71 -10.57 -1.91 8.07
N TYR A 72 -10.03 -3.11 7.88
CA TYR A 72 -8.59 -3.34 8.05
C TYR A 72 -7.76 -2.55 7.03
N GLY A 73 -8.20 -2.49 5.77
CA GLY A 73 -7.48 -1.73 4.74
C GLY A 73 -7.49 -0.23 5.00
N THR A 74 -8.52 0.33 5.63
CA THR A 74 -8.55 1.73 6.05
C THR A 74 -7.66 2.01 7.25
N ASP A 75 -7.52 1.05 8.16
CA ASP A 75 -6.63 1.21 9.32
C ASP A 75 -5.16 1.25 8.89
N VAL A 76 -4.77 0.50 7.85
CA VAL A 76 -3.42 0.53 7.27
C VAL A 76 -3.08 1.88 6.62
N VAL A 77 -4.07 2.69 6.27
CA VAL A 77 -3.89 4.01 5.62
C VAL A 77 -3.83 5.16 6.63
N ARG A 78 -4.37 4.98 7.84
CA ARG A 78 -4.46 6.02 8.87
C ARG A 78 -3.24 6.02 9.78
#